data_AF-A0A352JTR6-F1
#
_entry.id   AF-A0A352JTR6-F1
#
_cell.length_a   1.000
_cell.length_b   1.000
_cell.length_c   1.000
_cell.angle_alpha   90.00
_cell.angle_beta   90.00
_cell.angle_gamma   90.00
#
_symmetry.space_group_name_H-M   'P 1'
#
loop_
_entity.id
_entity.type
_entity.pdbx_description
1 polymer ?
#
loop_
_entity_poly.entity_id
_entity_poly.type
_entity_poly.pdbx_seq_one_letter_code
_entity_poly.pdbx_strand_id
1 'polypeptide(L)' 'LEESGVEKAKLEKVHSPIGLDIGAEGPYEIAVAIAAEIIAAKRKRAVIK' A
#
# COMPACT_ATOMS: atom_id res chain seq x y z
N LEU A 1 -16.13 6.15 0.00
CA LEU A 1 -15.96 5.52 1.33
C LEU A 1 -16.31 6.48 2.46
N GLU A 2 -15.91 7.75 2.38
CA GLU A 2 -16.35 8.78 3.34
C GLU A 2 -17.88 8.99 3.30
N GLU A 3 -18.45 9.16 2.10
CA GLU A 3 -19.90 9.30 1.89
C GLU A 3 -20.70 8.05 2.29
N SER A 4 -20.06 6.88 2.33
CA SER A 4 -20.65 5.63 2.84
C SER A 4 -20.44 5.43 4.34
N GLY A 5 -19.97 6.46 5.06
CA GLY A 5 -19.83 6.45 6.52
C GLY A 5 -18.54 5.83 7.06
N VAL A 6 -17.51 5.58 6.23
CA VAL A 6 -16.22 5.10 6.73
C VAL A 6 -15.48 6.24 7.41
N GLU A 7 -15.07 6.02 8.66
CA GLU A 7 -14.29 7.00 9.44
C GLU A 7 -13.00 7.39 8.71
N LYS A 8 -12.71 8.68 8.67
CA LYS A 8 -11.49 9.23 8.04
C LYS A 8 -10.21 8.60 8.58
N ALA A 9 -10.13 8.36 9.89
CA ALA A 9 -8.99 7.70 10.54
C ALA A 9 -8.72 6.26 10.05
N LYS A 10 -9.74 5.57 9.52
CA LYS A 10 -9.56 4.26 8.88
C LYS A 10 -9.05 4.41 7.45
N LEU A 11 -9.52 5.42 6.73
CA LEU A 11 -9.08 5.72 5.36
C LEU A 11 -7.63 6.20 5.31
N GLU A 12 -7.19 6.95 6.32
CA GLU A 12 -5.78 7.39 6.44
C GLU A 12 -4.79 6.22 6.54
N LYS A 13 -5.25 5.02 6.92
CA LYS A 13 -4.42 3.81 6.97
C LYS A 13 -4.37 3.05 5.63
N VAL A 14 -5.19 3.46 4.66
CA VAL A 14 -5.26 2.82 3.34
C VAL A 14 -4.21 3.45 2.44
N HIS A 15 -3.31 2.62 1.91
CA HIS A 15 -2.40 3.05 0.85
C HIS A 15 -3.09 2.85 -0.51
N SER A 16 -3.20 3.93 -1.25
CA SER A 16 -3.77 3.93 -2.60
C SER A 16 -3.10 5.04 -3.42
N PRO A 17 -2.58 4.75 -4.62
CA PRO A 17 -2.54 3.45 -5.31
C PRO A 17 -1.67 2.39 -4.58
N ILE A 18 -1.98 1.11 -4.79
CA ILE A 18 -1.25 -0.01 -4.19
C ILE A 18 -0.03 -0.39 -5.04
N GLY A 19 1.04 -0.79 -4.38
CA GLY A 19 2.33 -1.19 -4.96
C GLY A 19 3.39 -0.11 -4.82
N LEU A 20 4.66 -0.53 -4.78
CA LEU A 20 5.78 0.40 -4.92
C LEU A 20 5.84 0.95 -6.34
N ASP A 21 6.26 2.21 -6.46
CA ASP A 21 6.47 2.86 -7.74
C ASP A 21 7.72 2.30 -8.44
N ILE A 22 7.49 1.28 -9.27
CA ILE A 22 8.52 0.61 -10.08
C ILE A 22 8.26 0.77 -11.59
N GLY A 23 7.28 1.60 -11.98
CA GLY A 23 6.83 1.70 -13.37
C GLY A 23 6.10 0.45 -13.88
N ALA A 24 5.35 -0.25 -13.01
CA ALA A 24 4.63 -1.47 -13.38
C ALA A 24 3.45 -1.17 -14.32
N GLU A 25 3.35 -1.91 -15.43
CA GLU A 25 2.26 -1.82 -16.39
C GLU A 25 1.50 -3.15 -16.51
N GLY A 26 2.23 -4.27 -16.47
CA GLY A 26 1.68 -5.61 -16.60
C GLY A 26 1.19 -6.23 -15.28
N PRO A 27 0.28 -7.22 -15.32
CA PRO A 27 -0.23 -7.87 -14.11
C PRO A 27 0.87 -8.51 -13.24
N TYR A 28 1.91 -9.06 -13.86
CA TYR A 28 3.04 -9.65 -13.13
C TYR A 28 3.91 -8.60 -12.44
N GLU A 29 4.13 -7.46 -13.09
CA GLU A 29 4.88 -6.34 -12.53
C GLU A 29 4.10 -5.70 -11.37
N ILE A 30 2.78 -5.54 -11.53
CA ILE A 30 1.88 -5.08 -10.48
C ILE A 30 1.94 -6.04 -9.28
N ALA A 31 1.93 -7.37 -9.51
CA ALA A 31 2.05 -8.34 -8.43
C ALA A 31 3.36 -8.19 -7.65
N VAL A 32 4.48 -7.95 -8.34
CA VAL A 32 5.78 -7.68 -7.71
C VAL A 32 5.75 -6.37 -6.92
N ALA A 33 5.19 -5.29 -7.48
CA ALA A 33 5.05 -4.00 -6.82
C ALA A 33 4.26 -4.12 -5.50
N ILE A 34 3.16 -4.88 -5.50
CA ILE A 34 2.32 -5.15 -4.33
C ILE A 34 3.09 -5.97 -3.29
N ALA A 35 3.72 -7.07 -3.69
CA ALA A 35 4.49 -7.91 -2.78
C ALA A 35 5.63 -7.13 -2.11
N ALA A 36 6.32 -6.27 -2.87
CA ALA A 36 7.37 -5.42 -2.37
C ALA A 36 6.84 -4.40 -1.35
N GLU A 37 5.69 -3.78 -1.58
CA GLU A 37 5.06 -2.87 -0.63
C GLU A 37 4.69 -3.58 0.69
N ILE A 38 4.10 -4.78 0.62
CA ILE A 38 3.76 -5.58 1.79
C ILE A 38 5.00 -5.88 2.63
N ILE A 39 6.09 -6.30 1.98
CA ILE A 39 7.37 -6.57 2.66
C ILE A 39 7.92 -5.29 3.28
N ALA A 40 7.89 -4.18 2.56
CA ALA A 40 8.36 -2.89 3.04
C ALA A 40 7.56 -2.42 4.27
N ALA A 41 6.23 -2.50 4.24
CA ALA A 41 5.37 -2.16 5.37
C ALA A 41 5.66 -3.05 6.59
N LYS A 42 5.84 -4.36 6.38
CA LYS A 42 6.18 -5.30 7.46
C LYS A 42 7.55 -5.02 8.08
N ARG A 43 8.55 -4.68 7.25
CA ARG A 43 9.93 -4.41 7.70
C ARG A 43 10.11 -3.01 8.28
N LYS A 44 9.44 -1.99 7.75
CA LYS A 44 9.44 -0.63 8.32
C LYS A 44 8.89 -0.61 9.75
N ARG A 45 7.94 -1.50 10.07
CA ARG A 45 7.46 -1.69 11.46
C ARG A 45 8.55 -2.21 12.42
N ALA A 46 9.64 -2.78 11.91
CA ALA A 46 10.76 -3.29 12.70
C ALA A 46 11.96 -2.32 12.78
N VAL A 47 11.90 -1.16 12.12
CA VAL A 47 12.94 -0.12 12.24
C VAL A 47 12.25 1.21 12.49
N ILE A 48 11.96 1.44 13.77
CA ILE A 48 11.79 2.79 14.29
C ILE A 48 13.14 3.48 14.07
N LYS A 49 13.13 4.57 13.29
CA LYS A 49 14.20 5.56 13.31
C LYS A 49 13.60 6.85 13.81
#